data_AF-A0AA35TME2-F1
#
_entry.id   AF-A0AA35TME2-F1
#
_cell.length_a   1.000
_cell.length_b   1.000
_cell.length_c   1.000
_cell.angle_alpha   90.00
_cell.angle_beta   90.00
_cell.angle_gamma   90.00
#
_symmetry.space_group_name_H-M   'P 1'
#
loop_
_entity.id
_entity.type
_entity.pdbx_description
1 polymer ?
#
loop_
_entity_poly.entity_id
_entity_poly.type
_entity_poly.pdbx_seq_one_letter_code
_entity_poly.pdbx_strand_id
1 'polypeptide(L)'
;MQILIENAISNARTDPQLAQRQASLARKLSTRHRIRMPYHLRMVFCRKCKTFMAPGVNARFRLGRTHTKSIRITCSFCCHTYRKMI
;
A
#
# COMPACT_ATOMS: atom_id res chain seq x y z
N MET A 1 -12.64 6.12 5.11
CA MET A 1 -11.46 5.24 4.86
C MET A 1 -10.32 6.00 4.20
N GLN A 2 -10.63 6.75 3.15
CA GLN A 2 -9.66 7.48 2.34
C GLN A 2 -8.80 8.46 3.15
N ILE A 3 -9.43 9.30 3.98
CA ILE A 3 -8.75 10.27 4.86
C ILE A 3 -7.68 9.61 5.74
N LEU A 4 -7.95 8.45 6.32
CA LEU A 4 -6.98 7.73 7.16
C LEU A 4 -5.75 7.28 6.38
N ILE A 5 -5.93 6.90 5.11
CA ILE A 5 -4.83 6.45 4.25
C ILE A 5 -4.07 7.65 3.69
N GLU A 6 -4.74 8.74 3.34
CA GLU A 6 -4.09 9.98 2.92
C GLU A 6 -3.21 10.56 4.03
N ASN A 7 -3.73 10.61 5.27
CA ASN A 7 -2.94 10.98 6.45
C ASN A 7 -1.76 10.02 6.67
N ALA A 8 -1.95 8.71 6.48
CA ALA A 8 -0.87 7.75 6.58
C ALA A 8 0.20 7.95 5.51
N ILE A 9 -0.17 8.36 4.29
CA ILE A 9 0.79 8.66 3.21
C ILE A 9 1.57 9.94 3.54
N SER A 10 0.89 10.99 4.01
CA SER A 10 1.53 12.25 4.40
C SER A 10 2.54 12.04 5.54
N ASN A 11 2.13 11.30 6.56
CA ASN A 11 2.97 11.02 7.74
C ASN A 11 4.03 9.94 7.50
N ALA A 12 4.04 9.25 6.35
CA ALA A 12 4.96 8.14 6.12
C ALA A 12 6.45 8.53 6.16
N ARG A 13 6.76 9.80 5.88
CA ARG A 13 8.12 10.34 5.92
C ARG A 13 8.53 10.87 7.29
N THR A 14 7.57 11.41 8.05
CA THR A 14 7.82 12.06 9.35
C THR A 14 7.74 11.06 10.49
N ASP A 15 6.69 10.22 10.51
CA ASP A 15 6.47 9.19 11.52
C ASP A 15 5.92 7.89 10.89
N PRO A 16 6.80 6.90 10.64
CA PRO A 16 6.40 5.64 10.03
C PRO A 16 5.53 4.78 10.97
N GLN A 17 5.66 4.93 12.30
CA GLN A 17 4.86 4.15 13.25
C GLN A 17 3.41 4.65 13.27
N LEU A 18 3.20 5.96 13.28
CA LEU A 18 1.88 6.57 13.20
C LEU A 18 1.18 6.20 11.89
N ALA A 19 1.88 6.32 10.76
CA ALA A 19 1.35 5.93 9.45
C ALA A 19 0.90 4.46 9.43
N GLN A 20 1.70 3.56 10.00
CA GLN A 20 1.35 2.13 10.08
C GLN A 20 0.11 1.88 10.96
N ARG A 21 -0.06 2.62 12.07
CA ARG A 21 -1.26 2.53 12.92
C ARG A 21 -2.51 3.03 12.21
N GLN A 22 -2.44 4.19 11.56
CA GLN A 22 -3.54 4.78 10.79
C GLN A 22 -4.01 3.85 9.67
N ALA A 23 -3.08 3.28 8.92
CA ALA A 23 -3.38 2.33 7.85
C ALA A 23 -3.95 0.99 8.37
N SER A 24 -3.46 0.50 9.52
CA SER A 24 -4.02 -0.69 10.19
C SER A 24 -5.47 -0.45 10.62
N LEU A 25 -5.77 0.71 11.19
CA LEU A 25 -7.12 1.12 11.54
C LEU A 25 -8.00 1.21 10.30
N ALA A 26 -7.46 1.74 9.20
CA ALA A 26 -8.16 1.79 7.93
C ALA A 26 -8.58 0.36 7.47
N ARG A 27 -7.67 -0.61 7.58
CA ARG A 27 -7.94 -1.98 7.21
C ARG A 27 -8.95 -2.68 8.14
N LYS A 28 -8.87 -2.44 9.45
CA LYS A 28 -9.81 -2.98 10.43
C LYS A 28 -11.25 -2.54 10.17
N LEU A 29 -11.46 -1.25 9.86
CA LEU A 29 -12.80 -0.73 9.52
C LEU A 29 -13.34 -1.35 8.23
N SER A 30 -12.52 -1.45 7.17
CA SER A 30 -12.94 -2.10 5.92
C SER A 30 -13.38 -3.55 6.15
N THR A 31 -12.65 -4.32 6.96
CA THR A 31 -13.03 -5.70 7.29
C THR A 31 -14.27 -5.76 8.17
N ARG A 32 -14.40 -4.86 9.16
CA ARG A 32 -15.55 -4.82 10.07
C ARG A 32 -16.85 -4.53 9.32
N HIS A 33 -16.82 -3.54 8.43
CA HIS A 33 -17.98 -3.14 7.64
C HIS A 33 -18.12 -3.93 6.33
N ARG A 34 -17.23 -4.91 6.07
CA ARG A 34 -17.18 -5.70 4.83
C ARG A 34 -17.17 -4.85 3.54
N ILE A 35 -16.62 -3.64 3.62
CA ILE A 35 -16.54 -2.71 2.49
C ILE A 35 -15.30 -3.05 1.65
N ARG A 36 -15.50 -3.27 0.36
CA ARG A 36 -14.40 -3.48 -0.59
C ARG A 36 -13.61 -2.18 -0.76
N MET A 37 -12.36 -2.16 -0.30
CA MET A 37 -11.49 -0.99 -0.51
C MET A 37 -11.32 -0.69 -2.00
N PRO A 38 -11.39 0.59 -2.43
CA PRO A 38 -11.11 0.97 -3.80
C PRO A 38 -9.65 0.61 -4.20
N TYR A 39 -9.43 0.52 -5.51
CA TYR A 39 -8.20 -0.04 -6.08
C TYR A 39 -6.93 0.66 -5.59
N HIS A 40 -6.93 2.00 -5.58
CA HIS A 40 -5.79 2.82 -5.17
C HIS A 40 -5.40 2.59 -3.70
N LEU A 41 -6.37 2.51 -2.79
CA LEU A 41 -6.12 2.24 -1.36
C LEU A 41 -5.61 0.81 -1.13
N ARG A 42 -5.99 -0.13 -1.98
CA ARG A 42 -5.55 -1.53 -1.88
C ARG A 42 -4.11 -1.73 -2.35
N MET A 43 -3.56 -0.82 -3.15
CA MET A 43 -2.17 -0.88 -3.63
C MET A 43 -1.14 -0.48 -2.56
N VAL A 44 -1.56 0.31 -1.57
CA VAL A 44 -0.70 0.83 -0.50
C VAL A 44 -0.40 -0.22 0.59
N PHE A 45 -0.98 -1.42 0.46
CA PHE A 45 -0.75 -2.55 1.37
C PHE A 45 -0.04 -3.69 0.65
N CYS A 46 0.98 -4.26 1.30
CA CYS A 46 1.64 -5.45 0.77
C CYS A 46 0.71 -6.66 0.78
N ARG A 47 0.76 -7.50 -0.25
CA ARG A 47 -0.07 -8.73 -0.32
C ARG A 47 0.37 -9.81 0.67
N LYS A 48 1.66 -9.85 1.03
CA LYS A 48 2.24 -10.88 1.90
C LYS A 48 2.19 -10.48 3.38
N CYS A 49 2.98 -9.48 3.77
CA CYS A 49 3.05 -9.01 5.17
C CYS A 49 1.87 -8.13 5.59
N LYS A 50 1.08 -7.63 4.64
CA LYS A 50 -0.09 -6.76 4.89
C LYS A 50 0.23 -5.47 5.66
N THR A 51 1.50 -5.09 5.72
CA THR A 51 1.97 -3.81 6.24
C THR A 51 1.67 -2.69 5.26
N PHE A 52 1.65 -1.48 5.80
CA PHE A 52 1.45 -0.28 5.01
C PHE A 52 2.78 0.09 4.35
N MET A 53 2.73 0.39 3.07
CA MET A 53 3.89 0.75 2.29
C MET A 53 3.58 2.00 1.48
N ALA A 54 4.12 3.13 1.91
CA ALA A 54 4.04 4.36 1.16
C ALA A 54 4.90 4.26 -0.12
N PRO A 55 4.36 4.60 -1.30
CA PRO A 55 5.13 4.68 -2.53
C PRO A 55 6.30 5.66 -2.37
N GLY A 56 7.50 5.25 -2.79
CA GLY A 56 8.69 6.11 -2.73
C GLY A 56 9.39 6.19 -1.37
N VAL A 57 8.81 5.63 -0.30
CA VAL A 57 9.47 5.50 1.01
C VAL A 57 9.81 4.04 1.28
N ASN A 58 8.77 3.20 1.41
CA ASN A 58 8.91 1.81 1.85
C ASN A 58 8.57 0.79 0.75
N ALA A 59 8.19 1.26 -0.44
CA ALA A 59 7.88 0.42 -1.60
C ALA A 59 8.53 0.96 -2.87
N ARG A 60 9.08 0.04 -3.67
CA ARG A 60 9.64 0.34 -5.00
C ARG A 60 8.60 -0.01 -6.07
N PHE A 61 8.19 1.00 -6.81
CA PHE A 61 7.32 0.87 -7.96
C PHE A 61 8.17 0.94 -9.23
N ARG A 62 8.11 -0.11 -10.05
CA ARG A 62 8.80 -0.16 -11.36
C ARG A 62 7.80 -0.45 -12.44
N LEU A 63 7.88 0.30 -13.54
CA LEU A 63 7.16 -0.02 -14.76
C LEU A 63 7.91 -1.13 -15.51
N GLY A 64 7.20 -2.20 -15.85
CA GLY A 64 7.71 -3.30 -16.65
C GLY A 64 7.95 -2.85 -18.08
N ARG A 65 9.06 -3.30 -18.68
CA ARG A 65 9.46 -2.99 -20.07
C ARG A 65 8.87 -3.95 -21.12
N THR A 66 8.00 -4.88 -20.71
CA THR A 66 7.41 -5.89 -21.61
C THR A 66 6.21 -5.29 -22.37
N HIS A 67 5.83 -5.92 -23.49
CA HIS A 67 4.69 -5.51 -24.34
C HIS A 67 3.38 -5.29 -23.56
N THR A 68 3.20 -6.02 -22.46
CA THR A 68 2.13 -5.79 -21.48
C THR A 68 2.59 -4.82 -20.38
N LYS A 69 1.98 -3.62 -20.34
CA LYS A 69 2.24 -2.61 -19.30
C LYS A 69 1.88 -3.20 -17.94
N SER A 70 2.90 -3.40 -17.11
CA SER A 70 2.73 -3.94 -15.76
C SER A 70 3.51 -3.13 -14.75
N ILE A 71 2.94 -2.95 -13.56
CA ILE A 71 3.59 -2.34 -12.41
C ILE A 71 4.12 -3.47 -11.54
N ARG A 72 5.44 -3.50 -11.34
CA ARG A 72 6.06 -4.30 -10.28
C ARG A 72 6.14 -3.46 -9.02
N ILE A 73 5.51 -3.97 -7.96
CA ILE A 73 5.53 -3.34 -6.65
C ILE A 73 6.31 -4.26 -5.73
N THR A 74 7.43 -3.76 -5.21
CA THR A 74 8.31 -4.49 -4.29
C THR A 74 8.17 -3.87 -2.90
N CYS A 75 7.85 -4.70 -1.91
CA CYS A 75 7.84 -4.29 -0.52
C CYS A 75 9.26 -4.32 0.06
N SER A 76 9.70 -3.24 0.70
CA SER A 76 11.05 -3.18 1.29
C SER A 76 11.16 -3.95 2.61
N PHE A 77 10.05 -4.27 3.27
CA PHE A 77 10.07 -5.02 4.53
C PHE A 77 10.20 -6.53 4.35
N CYS A 78 9.50 -7.11 3.37
CA CYS A 78 9.45 -8.56 3.16
C CYS A 78 10.04 -9.03 1.83
N CYS A 79 10.62 -8.11 1.06
CA CYS A 79 11.18 -8.31 -0.29
C CYS A 79 10.22 -8.96 -1.30
N HIS A 80 8.94 -9.11 -0.96
CA HIS A 80 7.95 -9.71 -1.86
C HIS A 80 7.62 -8.72 -2.98
N THR A 81 7.73 -9.21 -4.21
CA THR A 81 7.37 -8.46 -5.41
C THR A 81 6.10 -9.06 -6.00
N TYR A 82 5.09 -8.23 -6.24
CA TYR A 82 3.92 -8.63 -7.00
C TYR A 82 3.76 -7.77 -8.25
N ARG A 83 3.08 -8.33 -9.25
CA ARG A 83 2.82 -7.67 -10.53
C ARG A 83 1.36 -7.26 -10.61
N LYS A 84 1.11 -6.07 -11.14
CA LYS A 84 -0.21 -5.58 -11.50
C LYS A 84 -0.20 -5.23 -12.98
N MET A 85 -1.12 -5.80 -13.74
CA MET A 85 -1.36 -5.38 -15.12
C MET A 85 -2.12 -4.05 -15.08
N ILE A 86 -1.71 -3.09 -15.92
CA ILE A 86 -2.42 -1.83 -16.16
C ILE A 86 -3.35 -2.05 -17.34
#